data_AF-A0A3C1FM47-F1
#
_entry.id   AF-A0A3C1FM47-F1
#
_cell.length_a   1.000
_cell.length_b   1.000
_cell.length_c   1.000
_cell.angle_alpha   90.00
_cell.angle_beta   90.00
_cell.angle_gamma   90.00
#
_symmetry.space_group_name_H-M   'P 1'
#
loop_
_entity.id
_entity.type
_entity.pdbx_description
1 polymer ?
#
loop_
_entity_poly.entity_id
_entity_poly.type
_entity_poly.pdbx_seq_one_letter_code
_entity_poly.pdbx_strand_id
1 'polypeptide(L)'
;PFSLTGQPNAMGGREVGGLANQLAAHMDFANPEHGDRVGRFWQTDKLATQPGLRAVELFDAVAAGQVKAVWVMATNPAVSLPNADAVRAALGGDVFVVVSDCVRHTDTTQYADVLLPALAWGEKDGTVTNSERRISRQRAFLPAPGEARADWDIIADVARRMGFGAAFDYKAAVDIFREHAALSAFENDGSRDFDLSGLCDIDAQDYDDLQPVQWPVLADRAAGSGADAYGGTERLFADGRFYTPSGKAQFIAVSPRGPRYTPDGVFPLTLNTGRVRDHWHSLTRTGKSPRLSQHTVEPFVAIHPMDARRFQLENGALAQVETGWGRMIARVTVTNDQRPGDIFVPFHWTDQFAAKGRADALVAPATDPVSGQPESKATPARVTPFAPQWHGFLLSSAPVPGSLKQVDYWVQANGAAFSRYELAGLREPQDWEGWARDLMATDVRDEWISYCDSARKQYRFARIADERLVACLFVSPDHHLPARAWLSGLFSQPVLPAEARRDLLAGRSISGQDDTGPTVCSCFGVGQFAIEKAIRERDLTSAGEVGDCLQAGTNCGSCVPEINALIKSAHRNSDNQQAAENVA
;
A
#
# COMPACT_ATOMS: atom_id res chain seq x y z
N PRO A 1 11.34 -10.74 22.21
CA PRO A 1 11.07 -9.41 21.60
C PRO A 1 9.90 -9.57 20.62
N PHE A 2 8.89 -8.71 20.70
CA PHE A 2 7.74 -8.80 19.80
C PHE A 2 8.02 -7.97 18.54
N SER A 3 8.21 -8.64 17.41
CA SER A 3 8.39 -7.97 16.11
C SER A 3 7.01 -7.65 15.53
N LEU A 4 6.68 -6.37 15.40
CA LEU A 4 5.48 -5.92 14.68
C LEU A 4 5.68 -6.13 13.17
N THR A 5 5.37 -7.32 12.69
CA THR A 5 5.44 -7.62 11.25
C THR A 5 4.29 -6.93 10.53
N GLY A 6 4.58 -6.35 9.36
CA GLY A 6 3.61 -5.52 8.63
C GLY A 6 2.55 -6.32 7.89
N GLN A 7 2.94 -7.34 7.11
CA GLN A 7 2.00 -8.11 6.29
C GLN A 7 1.31 -9.21 7.11
N PRO A 8 0.01 -9.51 6.84
CA PRO A 8 -0.78 -10.42 7.67
C PRO A 8 -0.19 -11.82 7.88
N ASN A 9 0.56 -12.33 6.90
CA ASN A 9 1.17 -13.67 6.93
C ASN A 9 2.70 -13.61 6.76
N ALA A 10 3.34 -12.51 7.16
CA ALA A 10 4.79 -12.38 7.08
C ALA A 10 5.52 -13.42 7.95
N MET A 11 4.92 -13.83 9.07
CA MET A 11 5.46 -14.90 9.91
C MET A 11 5.31 -16.25 9.22
N GLY A 12 4.10 -16.59 8.73
CA GLY A 12 3.85 -17.84 8.04
C GLY A 12 4.74 -18.05 6.80
N GLY A 13 5.03 -16.97 6.06
CA GLY A 13 6.00 -17.03 4.96
C GLY A 13 7.41 -17.46 5.39
N ARG A 14 7.85 -17.12 6.61
CA ARG A 14 9.17 -17.53 7.15
C ARG A 14 9.13 -18.97 7.67
N GLU A 15 8.01 -19.35 8.29
CA GLU A 15 7.76 -20.71 8.78
C GLU A 15 7.90 -21.73 7.64
N VAL A 16 7.41 -21.42 6.45
CA VAL A 16 7.47 -22.31 5.27
C VAL A 16 8.76 -22.19 4.45
N GLY A 17 9.75 -21.40 4.89
CA GLY A 17 11.02 -21.24 4.15
C GLY A 17 10.95 -20.25 2.98
N GLY A 18 10.04 -19.28 3.00
CA GLY A 18 9.87 -18.26 1.96
C GLY A 18 10.97 -17.19 1.93
N LEU A 19 12.09 -17.39 2.63
CA LEU A 19 13.27 -16.53 2.58
C LEU A 19 14.40 -17.27 1.86
N ALA A 20 15.08 -16.60 0.93
CA ALA A 20 16.16 -17.22 0.15
C ALA A 20 17.33 -17.77 0.99
N ASN A 21 17.48 -17.30 2.22
CA ASN A 21 18.52 -17.71 3.16
C ASN A 21 18.03 -18.66 4.26
N GLN A 22 16.83 -19.23 4.14
CA GLN A 22 16.25 -20.11 5.15
C GLN A 22 15.60 -21.32 4.48
N LEU A 23 15.75 -22.50 5.08
CA LEU A 23 14.99 -23.70 4.73
C LEU A 23 13.63 -23.69 5.44
N ALA A 24 12.71 -24.56 5.02
CA ALA A 24 11.41 -24.69 5.65
C ALA A 24 11.50 -25.07 7.14
N ALA A 25 10.46 -24.76 7.92
CA ALA A 25 10.36 -25.03 9.36
C ALA A 25 11.53 -24.45 10.18
N HIS A 26 11.87 -23.19 9.90
CA HIS A 26 12.94 -22.43 10.56
C HIS A 26 14.35 -23.05 10.48
N MET A 27 14.58 -23.94 9.53
CA MET A 27 15.89 -24.54 9.34
C MET A 27 16.86 -23.60 8.61
N ASP A 28 18.13 -23.68 8.98
CA ASP A 28 19.24 -22.84 8.50
C ASP A 28 20.25 -23.64 7.67
N PHE A 29 20.71 -23.07 6.55
CA PHE A 29 21.75 -23.63 5.68
C PHE A 29 23.13 -23.78 6.37
N ALA A 30 23.44 -22.98 7.38
CA ALA A 30 24.69 -23.02 8.13
C ALA A 30 24.79 -24.26 9.05
N ASN A 31 23.67 -24.91 9.37
CA ASN A 31 23.67 -26.17 10.11
C ASN A 31 23.57 -27.34 9.11
N PRO A 32 24.62 -28.16 8.93
CA PRO A 32 24.60 -29.27 7.98
C PRO A 32 23.52 -30.32 8.29
N GLU A 33 23.12 -30.49 9.56
CA GLU A 33 22.07 -31.44 9.95
C GLU A 33 20.69 -31.02 9.42
N HIS A 34 20.45 -29.72 9.27
CA HIS A 34 19.17 -29.21 8.79
C HIS A 34 18.93 -29.57 7.32
N GLY A 35 19.93 -29.41 6.46
CA GLY A 35 19.83 -29.80 5.05
C GLY A 35 19.60 -31.31 4.89
N ASP A 36 20.33 -32.12 5.66
CA ASP A 36 20.14 -33.58 5.68
C ASP A 36 18.72 -33.96 6.12
N ARG A 37 18.22 -33.35 7.20
CA ARG A 37 16.88 -33.61 7.73
C ARG A 37 15.78 -33.30 6.72
N VAL A 38 15.85 -32.14 6.07
CA VAL A 38 14.89 -31.78 5.00
C VAL A 38 15.01 -32.75 3.83
N GLY A 39 16.23 -33.09 3.42
CA GLY A 39 16.48 -34.06 2.35
C GLY A 39 15.89 -35.43 2.64
N ARG A 40 16.03 -35.93 3.88
CA ARG A 40 15.43 -37.21 4.31
C ARG A 40 13.91 -37.15 4.38
N PHE A 41 13.34 -36.06 4.90
CA PHE A 41 11.88 -35.88 4.98
C PHE A 41 11.23 -35.86 3.60
N TRP A 42 11.75 -35.06 2.66
CA TRP A 42 11.26 -34.98 1.29
C TRP A 42 11.83 -36.04 0.34
N GLN A 43 12.67 -36.95 0.86
CA GLN A 43 13.28 -38.05 0.10
C GLN A 43 14.02 -37.57 -1.16
N THR A 44 14.82 -36.52 -1.04
CA THR A 44 15.56 -35.90 -2.15
C THR A 44 17.06 -35.82 -1.88
N ASP A 45 17.87 -36.07 -2.91
CA ASP A 45 19.32 -35.85 -2.92
C ASP A 45 19.73 -34.53 -3.60
N LYS A 46 18.74 -33.71 -4.03
CA LYS A 46 18.94 -32.47 -4.81
C LYS A 46 18.56 -31.20 -4.06
N LEU A 47 18.51 -31.23 -2.73
CA LEU A 47 18.26 -30.03 -1.94
C LEU A 47 19.35 -28.97 -2.18
N ALA A 48 18.96 -27.70 -2.21
CA ALA A 48 19.93 -26.60 -2.22
C ALA A 48 20.85 -26.70 -1.00
N THR A 49 22.15 -26.46 -1.21
CA THR A 49 23.17 -26.54 -0.15
C THR A 49 23.66 -25.17 0.30
N GLN A 50 23.19 -24.10 -0.34
CA GLN A 50 23.57 -22.72 -0.06
C GLN A 50 22.35 -21.79 -0.18
N PRO A 51 22.34 -20.66 0.54
CA PRO A 51 21.36 -19.60 0.37
C PRO A 51 21.23 -19.16 -1.10
N GLY A 52 20.00 -18.89 -1.52
CA GLY A 52 19.71 -18.22 -2.78
C GLY A 52 19.93 -16.70 -2.71
N LEU A 53 19.71 -16.03 -3.85
CA LEU A 53 19.82 -14.58 -3.95
C LEU A 53 18.69 -13.89 -3.17
N ARG A 54 19.03 -12.87 -2.38
CA ARG A 54 18.04 -12.01 -1.71
C ARG A 54 17.38 -11.09 -2.73
N ALA A 55 16.21 -10.52 -2.41
CA ALA A 55 15.40 -9.81 -3.40
C ALA A 55 16.13 -8.71 -4.19
N VAL A 56 16.97 -7.89 -3.56
CA VAL A 56 17.75 -6.86 -4.27
C VAL A 56 18.80 -7.50 -5.20
N GLU A 57 19.57 -8.46 -4.67
CA GLU A 57 20.60 -9.20 -5.41
C GLU A 57 20.02 -10.01 -6.58
N LEU A 58 18.81 -10.54 -6.42
CA LEU A 58 18.09 -11.27 -7.46
C LEU A 58 17.90 -10.39 -8.69
N PHE A 59 17.43 -9.16 -8.51
CA PHE A 59 17.19 -8.26 -9.65
C PHE A 59 18.48 -7.68 -10.24
N ASP A 60 19.54 -7.54 -9.45
CA ASP A 60 20.88 -7.26 -9.98
C ASP A 60 21.36 -8.42 -10.86
N ALA A 61 21.13 -9.67 -10.45
CA ALA A 61 21.49 -10.86 -11.22
C ALA A 61 20.63 -11.05 -12.48
N VAL A 62 19.35 -10.65 -12.44
CA VAL A 62 18.50 -10.57 -13.64
C VAL A 62 19.07 -9.53 -14.62
N ALA A 63 19.40 -8.33 -14.14
CA ALA A 63 20.00 -7.27 -14.97
C ALA A 63 21.34 -7.70 -15.57
N ALA A 64 22.14 -8.47 -14.84
CA ALA A 64 23.41 -9.04 -15.29
C ALA A 64 23.25 -10.27 -16.22
N GLY A 65 22.02 -10.74 -16.46
CA GLY A 65 21.73 -11.91 -17.29
C GLY A 65 22.13 -13.25 -16.68
N GLN A 66 22.41 -13.30 -15.37
CA GLN A 66 22.74 -14.53 -14.64
C GLN A 66 21.48 -15.33 -14.30
N VAL A 67 20.37 -14.63 -14.05
CA VAL A 67 19.05 -15.23 -13.87
C VAL A 67 18.25 -15.09 -15.16
N LYS A 68 17.79 -16.23 -15.70
CA LYS A 68 17.10 -16.31 -17.00
C LYS A 68 15.58 -16.48 -16.91
N ALA A 69 15.08 -16.81 -15.73
CA ALA A 69 13.65 -16.88 -15.47
C ALA A 69 13.35 -16.40 -14.05
N VAL A 70 12.25 -15.68 -13.87
CA VAL A 70 11.74 -15.23 -12.58
C VAL A 70 10.24 -15.48 -12.49
N TRP A 71 9.79 -16.05 -11.37
CA TRP A 71 8.37 -16.18 -11.07
C TRP A 71 8.01 -15.27 -9.89
N VAL A 72 7.28 -14.21 -10.17
CA VAL A 72 6.78 -13.26 -9.18
C VAL A 72 5.37 -13.69 -8.73
N MET A 73 5.17 -13.89 -7.43
CA MET A 73 3.89 -14.31 -6.86
C MET A 73 3.37 -13.30 -5.85
N ALA A 74 2.17 -12.74 -6.10
CA ALA A 74 1.45 -11.84 -5.20
C ALA A 74 2.27 -10.64 -4.66
N THR A 75 3.19 -10.11 -5.46
CA THR A 75 4.03 -8.95 -5.12
C THR A 75 4.30 -8.10 -6.36
N ASN A 76 4.72 -6.84 -6.16
CA ASN A 76 4.89 -5.85 -7.23
C ASN A 76 6.31 -5.23 -7.20
N PRO A 77 7.37 -6.01 -7.50
CA PRO A 77 8.77 -5.58 -7.39
C PRO A 77 9.14 -4.40 -8.30
N ALA A 78 8.43 -4.21 -9.42
CA ALA A 78 8.57 -3.02 -10.28
C ALA A 78 8.18 -1.70 -9.58
N VAL A 79 7.61 -1.79 -8.37
CA VAL A 79 7.28 -0.66 -7.51
C VAL A 79 8.01 -0.78 -6.18
N SER A 80 7.89 -1.90 -5.47
CA SER A 80 8.17 -1.96 -4.02
C SER A 80 9.62 -2.23 -3.62
N LEU A 81 10.53 -2.37 -4.58
CA LEU A 81 11.96 -2.58 -4.32
C LEU A 81 12.75 -1.27 -4.41
N PRO A 82 13.85 -1.11 -3.67
CA PRO A 82 14.71 0.07 -3.81
C PRO A 82 15.27 0.15 -5.23
N ASN A 83 15.53 1.37 -5.71
CA ASN A 83 15.93 1.61 -7.10
C ASN A 83 14.98 0.93 -8.10
N ALA A 84 13.67 1.11 -7.88
CA ALA A 84 12.60 0.42 -8.63
C ALA A 84 12.72 0.56 -10.17
N ASP A 85 13.33 1.64 -10.66
CA ASP A 85 13.57 1.84 -12.09
C ASP A 85 14.62 0.86 -12.66
N ALA A 86 15.64 0.50 -11.89
CA ALA A 86 16.57 -0.55 -12.29
C ALA A 86 15.91 -1.93 -12.31
N VAL A 87 15.02 -2.22 -11.35
CA VAL A 87 14.24 -3.46 -11.33
C VAL A 87 13.35 -3.58 -12.57
N ARG A 88 12.71 -2.48 -12.98
CA ARG A 88 11.94 -2.40 -14.22
C ARG A 88 12.78 -2.62 -15.46
N ALA A 89 13.97 -2.02 -15.52
CA ALA A 89 14.90 -2.24 -16.62
C ALA A 89 15.33 -3.71 -16.70
N ALA A 90 15.57 -4.35 -15.55
CA ALA A 90 15.91 -5.77 -15.47
C ALA A 90 14.76 -6.67 -15.98
N LEU A 91 13.53 -6.40 -15.53
CA LEU A 91 12.32 -7.13 -15.96
C LEU A 91 12.00 -6.92 -17.44
N GLY A 92 12.33 -5.76 -18.02
CA GLY A 92 12.18 -5.49 -19.45
C GLY A 92 13.34 -6.00 -20.33
N GLY A 93 14.31 -6.69 -19.74
CA GLY A 93 15.48 -7.25 -20.42
C GLY A 93 15.28 -8.68 -20.95
N ASP A 94 16.37 -9.42 -21.08
CA ASP A 94 16.39 -10.83 -21.51
C ASP A 94 16.17 -11.79 -20.33
N VAL A 95 14.93 -11.84 -19.84
CA VAL A 95 14.49 -12.73 -18.75
C VAL A 95 13.08 -13.21 -19.03
N PHE A 96 12.81 -14.51 -18.78
CA PHE A 96 11.45 -15.05 -18.84
C PHE A 96 10.69 -14.74 -17.53
N VAL A 97 9.59 -14.00 -17.61
CA VAL A 97 8.85 -13.49 -16.46
C VAL A 97 7.48 -14.16 -16.34
N VAL A 98 7.27 -14.90 -15.25
CA VAL A 98 5.96 -15.41 -14.85
C VAL A 98 5.43 -14.56 -13.71
N VAL A 99 4.17 -14.14 -13.77
CA VAL A 99 3.49 -13.41 -12.69
C VAL A 99 2.22 -14.13 -12.28
N SER A 100 2.11 -14.50 -11.00
CA SER A 100 0.87 -14.99 -10.37
C SER A 100 0.28 -13.87 -9.52
N ASP A 101 -0.86 -13.32 -9.92
CA ASP A 101 -1.49 -12.18 -9.22
C ASP A 101 -3.04 -12.25 -9.32
N CYS A 102 -3.71 -11.69 -8.33
CA CYS A 102 -5.17 -11.53 -8.32
C CYS A 102 -5.62 -10.17 -8.92
N VAL A 103 -4.66 -9.33 -9.31
CA VAL A 103 -4.87 -8.05 -9.97
C VAL A 103 -4.24 -8.08 -11.35
N ARG A 104 -5.08 -8.03 -12.39
CA ARG A 104 -4.66 -8.05 -13.80
C ARG A 104 -3.64 -6.96 -14.15
N HIS A 105 -3.84 -5.75 -13.63
CA HIS A 105 -3.04 -4.57 -13.96
C HIS A 105 -2.24 -4.09 -12.76
N THR A 106 -0.96 -4.44 -12.74
CA THR A 106 0.05 -3.87 -11.85
C THR A 106 1.26 -3.47 -12.69
N ASP A 107 2.14 -2.65 -12.15
CA ASP A 107 3.38 -2.27 -12.82
C ASP A 107 4.25 -3.48 -13.15
N THR A 108 4.23 -4.54 -12.32
CA THR A 108 4.98 -5.77 -12.60
C THR A 108 4.32 -6.63 -13.68
N THR A 109 2.98 -6.69 -13.74
CA THR A 109 2.31 -7.52 -14.77
C THR A 109 2.54 -7.02 -16.20
N GLN A 110 3.01 -5.78 -16.37
CA GLN A 110 3.42 -5.23 -17.67
C GLN A 110 4.61 -5.95 -18.29
N TYR A 111 5.43 -6.62 -17.47
CA TYR A 111 6.63 -7.33 -17.90
C TYR A 111 6.42 -8.85 -18.00
N ALA A 112 5.22 -9.35 -17.71
CA ALA A 112 4.96 -10.79 -17.68
C ALA A 112 4.90 -11.38 -19.10
N ASP A 113 5.68 -12.42 -19.36
CA ASP A 113 5.50 -13.32 -20.50
C ASP A 113 4.30 -14.25 -20.26
N VAL A 114 4.12 -14.67 -19.01
CA VAL A 114 2.99 -15.50 -18.57
C VAL A 114 2.33 -14.85 -17.36
N LEU A 115 1.04 -14.56 -17.48
CA LEU A 115 0.20 -14.05 -16.40
C LEU A 115 -0.78 -15.12 -15.93
N LEU A 116 -0.67 -15.54 -14.68
CA LEU A 116 -1.46 -16.59 -14.06
C LEU A 116 -2.46 -15.96 -13.06
N PRO A 117 -3.78 -16.14 -13.27
CA PRO A 117 -4.78 -15.58 -12.37
C PRO A 117 -4.80 -16.36 -11.04
N ALA A 118 -4.45 -15.68 -9.95
CA ALA A 118 -4.47 -16.25 -8.61
C ALA A 118 -5.68 -15.81 -7.80
N LEU A 119 -6.10 -16.64 -6.84
CA LEU A 119 -7.17 -16.29 -5.91
C LEU A 119 -6.81 -15.08 -5.03
N ALA A 120 -7.81 -14.26 -4.73
CA ALA A 120 -7.73 -13.20 -3.73
C ALA A 120 -8.05 -13.71 -2.31
N TRP A 121 -7.86 -12.87 -1.29
CA TRP A 121 -8.03 -13.25 0.12
C TRP A 121 -9.38 -13.93 0.44
N GLY A 122 -10.49 -13.41 -0.07
CA GLY A 122 -11.82 -13.97 0.22
C GLY A 122 -12.15 -15.29 -0.48
N GLU A 123 -11.31 -15.69 -1.42
CA GLU A 123 -11.50 -16.89 -2.26
C GLU A 123 -10.52 -18.00 -1.85
N LYS A 124 -9.45 -17.65 -1.11
CA LYS A 124 -8.42 -18.57 -0.66
C LYS A 124 -8.88 -19.40 0.54
N ASP A 125 -8.39 -20.63 0.55
CA ASP A 125 -8.45 -21.56 1.66
C ASP A 125 -7.03 -21.84 2.18
N GLY A 126 -6.81 -21.73 3.49
CA GLY A 126 -5.52 -22.05 4.11
C GLY A 126 -5.42 -21.62 5.57
N THR A 127 -4.20 -21.30 6.01
CA THR A 127 -3.92 -20.68 7.30
C THR A 127 -3.08 -19.42 7.13
N VAL A 128 -3.17 -18.52 8.10
CA VAL A 128 -2.29 -17.35 8.23
C VAL A 128 -1.70 -17.29 9.64
N THR A 129 -0.42 -16.95 9.74
CA THR A 129 0.27 -16.75 11.01
C THR A 129 0.63 -15.29 11.20
N ASN A 130 0.09 -14.67 12.26
CA ASN A 130 0.30 -13.26 12.57
C ASN A 130 1.59 -12.99 13.38
N SER A 131 1.84 -11.73 13.74
CA SER A 131 3.04 -11.30 14.49
C SER A 131 3.25 -11.99 15.83
N GLU A 132 2.19 -12.49 16.47
CA GLU A 132 2.26 -13.19 17.77
C GLU A 132 2.30 -14.71 17.65
N ARG A 133 2.63 -15.22 16.45
CA ARG A 133 2.72 -16.67 16.14
C ARG A 133 1.36 -17.37 16.11
N ARG A 134 0.26 -16.61 16.06
CA ARG A 134 -1.08 -17.19 16.07
C ARG A 134 -1.46 -17.64 14.67
N ILE A 135 -1.55 -18.96 14.51
CA ILE A 135 -2.09 -19.63 13.33
C ILE A 135 -3.59 -19.48 13.39
N SER A 136 -4.18 -18.91 12.34
CA SER A 136 -5.62 -18.73 12.18
C SER A 136 -6.08 -19.36 10.87
N ARG A 137 -7.22 -20.02 10.91
CA ARG A 137 -7.84 -20.63 9.73
C ARG A 137 -8.43 -19.56 8.81
N GLN A 138 -7.99 -19.53 7.55
CA GLN A 138 -8.52 -18.68 6.49
C GLN A 138 -9.46 -19.49 5.60
N ARG A 139 -10.77 -19.22 5.69
CA ARG A 139 -11.80 -19.93 4.92
C ARG A 139 -12.24 -19.08 3.72
N ALA A 140 -12.44 -19.75 2.58
CA ALA A 140 -13.07 -19.11 1.45
C ALA A 140 -14.53 -18.75 1.79
N PHE A 141 -14.93 -17.52 1.51
CA PHE A 141 -16.32 -17.06 1.62
C PHE A 141 -16.86 -16.48 0.31
N LEU A 142 -16.03 -16.52 -0.75
CA LEU A 142 -16.39 -16.22 -2.12
C LEU A 142 -15.95 -17.38 -3.03
N PRO A 143 -16.69 -17.66 -4.11
CA PRO A 143 -16.25 -18.63 -5.11
C PRO A 143 -15.05 -18.09 -5.90
N ALA A 144 -14.25 -19.00 -6.46
CA ALA A 144 -13.17 -18.64 -7.37
C ALA A 144 -13.70 -17.87 -8.60
N PRO A 145 -13.12 -16.71 -8.95
CA PRO A 145 -13.55 -15.94 -10.11
C PRO A 145 -12.95 -16.52 -11.39
N GLY A 146 -13.82 -16.93 -12.34
CA GLY A 146 -13.40 -17.43 -13.64
C GLY A 146 -12.46 -18.64 -13.52
N GLU A 147 -11.27 -18.53 -14.11
CA GLU A 147 -10.23 -19.58 -14.10
C GLU A 147 -9.15 -19.36 -13.03
N ALA A 148 -9.38 -18.45 -12.07
CA ALA A 148 -8.42 -18.19 -11.02
C ALA A 148 -8.22 -19.42 -10.13
N ARG A 149 -6.96 -19.74 -9.81
CA ARG A 149 -6.58 -20.92 -9.03
C ARG A 149 -5.79 -20.53 -7.79
N ALA A 150 -5.80 -21.41 -6.78
CA ALA A 150 -4.97 -21.21 -5.61
C ALA A 150 -3.49 -21.25 -6.00
N ASP A 151 -2.66 -20.40 -5.41
CA ASP A 151 -1.23 -20.31 -5.74
C ASP A 151 -0.51 -21.68 -5.61
N TRP A 152 -0.85 -22.46 -4.59
CA TRP A 152 -0.28 -23.79 -4.37
C TRP A 152 -0.65 -24.78 -5.48
N ASP A 153 -1.87 -24.70 -6.01
CA ASP A 153 -2.36 -25.59 -7.07
C ASP A 153 -1.74 -25.22 -8.43
N ILE A 154 -1.48 -23.93 -8.66
CA ILE A 154 -0.69 -23.47 -9.80
C ILE A 154 0.73 -24.04 -9.73
N ILE A 155 1.41 -23.93 -8.57
CA ILE A 155 2.75 -24.51 -8.38
C ILE A 155 2.74 -26.03 -8.57
N ALA A 156 1.79 -26.73 -7.95
CA ALA A 156 1.67 -28.19 -8.05
C ALA A 156 1.45 -28.65 -9.49
N ASP A 157 0.69 -27.90 -10.29
CA ASP A 157 0.47 -28.21 -11.71
C ASP A 157 1.73 -28.03 -12.57
N VAL A 158 2.52 -26.98 -12.30
CA VAL A 158 3.85 -26.82 -12.93
C VAL A 158 4.76 -27.97 -12.54
N ALA A 159 4.85 -28.32 -11.25
CA ALA A 159 5.67 -29.42 -10.77
C ALA A 159 5.25 -30.77 -11.37
N ARG A 160 3.94 -31.04 -11.48
CA ARG A 160 3.38 -32.21 -12.18
C ARG A 160 3.84 -32.28 -13.63
N ARG A 161 3.77 -31.16 -14.37
CA ARG A 161 4.25 -31.09 -15.77
C ARG A 161 5.77 -31.27 -15.90
N MET A 162 6.53 -30.91 -14.87
CA MET A 162 7.98 -31.15 -14.80
C MET A 162 8.36 -32.57 -14.39
N GLY A 163 7.39 -33.44 -14.09
CA GLY A 163 7.62 -34.85 -13.74
C GLY A 163 7.63 -35.15 -12.24
N PHE A 164 7.35 -34.16 -11.38
CA PHE A 164 7.34 -34.32 -9.92
C PHE A 164 5.96 -34.65 -9.34
N GLY A 165 5.06 -35.23 -10.15
CA GLY A 165 3.65 -35.30 -9.77
C GLY A 165 3.34 -36.13 -8.52
N ALA A 166 4.14 -37.15 -8.20
CA ALA A 166 3.98 -37.90 -6.97
C ALA A 166 4.28 -37.07 -5.70
N ALA A 167 5.22 -36.12 -5.79
CA ALA A 167 5.59 -35.25 -4.67
C ALA A 167 4.65 -34.05 -4.48
N PHE A 168 3.81 -33.75 -5.48
CA PHE A 168 2.90 -32.61 -5.48
C PHE A 168 1.43 -33.04 -5.66
N ASP A 169 1.05 -34.24 -5.17
CA ASP A 169 -0.30 -34.80 -5.31
C ASP A 169 -1.29 -34.32 -4.23
N TYR A 170 -1.21 -33.04 -3.86
CA TYR A 170 -2.12 -32.43 -2.88
C TYR A 170 -3.54 -32.29 -3.45
N LYS A 171 -4.56 -32.58 -2.64
CA LYS A 171 -5.98 -32.42 -3.02
C LYS A 171 -6.60 -31.17 -2.40
N ALA A 172 -6.12 -30.78 -1.22
CA ALA A 172 -6.60 -29.62 -0.49
C ALA A 172 -5.48 -28.97 0.34
N ALA A 173 -5.74 -27.75 0.83
CA ALA A 173 -4.78 -27.01 1.65
C ALA A 173 -4.39 -27.75 2.94
N VAL A 174 -5.28 -28.57 3.49
CA VAL A 174 -5.00 -29.39 4.69
C VAL A 174 -3.89 -30.41 4.44
N ASP A 175 -3.75 -30.93 3.22
CA ASP A 175 -2.68 -31.90 2.90
C ASP A 175 -1.30 -31.25 3.03
N ILE A 176 -1.19 -30.02 2.51
CA ILE A 176 0.02 -29.18 2.61
C ILE A 176 0.27 -28.78 4.06
N PHE A 177 -0.79 -28.42 4.79
CA PHE A 177 -0.67 -28.06 6.20
C PHE A 177 -0.15 -29.22 7.05
N ARG A 178 -0.66 -30.44 6.84
CA ARG A 178 -0.17 -31.66 7.52
C ARG A 178 1.30 -31.93 7.20
N GLU A 179 1.70 -31.82 5.93
CA GLU A 179 3.11 -32.00 5.56
C GLU A 179 3.99 -30.94 6.24
N HIS A 180 3.56 -29.68 6.26
CA HIS A 180 4.27 -28.60 6.94
C HIS A 180 4.41 -28.86 8.45
N ALA A 181 3.32 -29.30 9.10
CA ALA A 181 3.34 -29.67 10.50
C ALA A 181 4.28 -30.86 10.76
N ALA A 182 4.19 -31.91 9.94
CA ALA A 182 5.05 -33.08 10.03
C ALA A 182 6.54 -32.74 9.86
N LEU A 183 6.90 -31.86 8.91
CA LEU A 183 8.27 -31.40 8.73
C LEU A 183 8.79 -30.63 9.96
N SER A 184 7.94 -29.80 10.57
CA SER A 184 8.32 -29.07 11.78
C SER A 184 8.60 -30.00 12.98
N ALA A 185 7.86 -31.10 13.07
CA ALA A 185 7.99 -32.11 14.13
C ALA A 185 9.12 -33.11 13.88
N PHE A 186 9.42 -33.42 12.60
CA PHE A 186 10.38 -34.44 12.21
C PHE A 186 11.76 -34.17 12.82
N GLU A 187 12.18 -35.08 13.72
CA GLU A 187 13.45 -35.02 14.47
C GLU A 187 13.67 -33.68 15.20
N ASN A 188 12.60 -33.03 15.66
CA ASN A 188 12.73 -31.78 16.40
C ASN A 188 13.21 -32.04 17.83
N ASP A 189 12.56 -32.94 18.57
CA ASP A 189 12.91 -33.33 19.94
C ASP A 189 13.18 -32.15 20.89
N GLY A 190 12.51 -31.01 20.66
CA GLY A 190 12.69 -29.77 21.42
C GLY A 190 13.97 -28.99 21.11
N SER A 191 14.70 -29.34 20.05
CA SER A 191 15.92 -28.66 19.61
C SER A 191 15.66 -27.35 18.85
N ARG A 192 14.45 -27.15 18.32
CA ARG A 192 14.03 -25.95 17.60
C ARG A 192 12.75 -25.37 18.20
N ASP A 193 12.53 -24.09 17.96
CA ASP A 193 11.34 -23.40 18.46
C ASP A 193 10.08 -23.81 17.71
N PHE A 194 10.11 -23.81 16.39
CA PHE A 194 8.94 -24.09 15.57
C PHE A 194 8.62 -25.58 15.53
N ASP A 195 7.53 -25.97 16.20
CA ASP A 195 7.05 -27.35 16.30
C ASP A 195 5.52 -27.37 16.32
N LEU A 196 4.93 -28.10 15.37
CA LEU A 196 3.49 -28.32 15.22
C LEU A 196 3.14 -29.82 15.33
N SER A 197 3.89 -30.60 16.11
CA SER A 197 3.65 -32.03 16.33
C SER A 197 2.21 -32.34 16.76
N GLY A 198 1.57 -31.44 17.52
CA GLY A 198 0.18 -31.57 17.92
C GLY A 198 -0.85 -31.41 16.79
N LEU A 199 -0.42 -31.06 15.57
CA LEU A 199 -1.29 -30.79 14.41
C LEU A 199 -0.97 -31.67 13.19
N CYS A 200 -0.04 -32.63 13.30
CA CYS A 200 0.39 -33.47 12.17
C CYS A 200 -0.75 -34.32 11.59
N ASP A 201 -1.59 -34.89 12.45
CA ASP A 201 -2.66 -35.80 12.09
C ASP A 201 -4.04 -35.12 12.10
N ILE A 202 -4.10 -33.78 12.09
CA ILE A 202 -5.35 -33.03 12.13
C ILE A 202 -6.27 -33.47 10.98
N ASP A 203 -7.50 -33.88 11.24
CA ASP A 203 -8.41 -34.29 10.17
C ASP A 203 -8.96 -33.07 9.39
N ALA A 204 -9.74 -33.31 8.33
CA ALA A 204 -10.27 -32.22 7.52
C ALA A 204 -11.28 -31.35 8.27
N GLN A 205 -12.11 -31.97 9.12
CA GLN A 205 -13.12 -31.28 9.90
C GLN A 205 -12.46 -30.44 11.01
N ASP A 206 -11.51 -31.00 11.73
CA ASP A 206 -10.74 -30.30 12.77
C ASP A 206 -9.91 -29.16 12.18
N TYR A 207 -9.37 -29.32 10.97
CA TYR A 207 -8.70 -28.23 10.25
C TYR A 207 -9.68 -27.12 9.86
N ASP A 208 -10.88 -27.49 9.41
CA ASP A 208 -11.95 -26.53 9.10
C ASP A 208 -12.52 -25.86 10.34
N ASP A 209 -12.43 -26.48 11.51
CA ASP A 209 -12.86 -25.93 12.80
C ASP A 209 -11.71 -25.33 13.62
N LEU A 210 -10.49 -25.32 13.06
CA LEU A 210 -9.26 -24.89 13.72
C LEU A 210 -9.45 -23.51 14.37
N GLN A 211 -9.42 -23.51 15.70
CA GLN A 211 -9.44 -22.31 16.51
C GLN A 211 -8.05 -21.65 16.52
N PRO A 212 -7.96 -20.31 16.62
CA PRO A 212 -6.69 -19.61 16.56
C PRO A 212 -5.72 -20.02 17.67
N VAL A 213 -4.57 -20.59 17.30
CA VAL A 213 -3.59 -21.17 18.25
C VAL A 213 -2.20 -20.58 18.03
N GLN A 214 -1.46 -20.32 19.11
CA GLN A 214 -0.07 -19.86 19.01
C GLN A 214 0.88 -21.04 18.99
N TRP A 215 1.78 -21.09 18.01
CA TRP A 215 2.86 -22.07 18.02
C TRP A 215 3.94 -21.68 19.06
N PRO A 216 4.65 -22.67 19.65
CA PRO A 216 4.60 -24.11 19.36
C PRO A 216 3.32 -24.82 19.81
N VAL A 217 2.93 -25.86 19.07
CA VAL A 217 1.77 -26.73 19.33
C VAL A 217 2.25 -28.17 19.43
N LEU A 218 2.39 -28.68 20.65
CA LEU A 218 3.05 -29.96 20.92
C LEU A 218 2.05 -31.09 21.16
N ALA A 219 2.36 -32.29 20.66
CA ALA A 219 1.48 -33.46 20.80
C ALA A 219 1.19 -33.86 22.26
N ASP A 220 2.14 -33.61 23.17
CA ASP A 220 2.00 -33.90 24.61
C ASP A 220 1.19 -32.86 25.39
N ARG A 221 0.82 -31.74 24.75
CA ARG A 221 0.04 -30.63 25.34
C ARG A 221 -1.41 -30.54 24.87
N ALA A 222 -1.80 -31.33 23.87
CA ALA A 222 -3.18 -31.39 23.40
C ALA A 222 -4.07 -32.03 24.48
N ALA A 223 -4.83 -31.21 25.22
CA ALA A 223 -5.59 -31.71 26.38
C ALA A 223 -6.87 -30.93 26.73
N GLY A 224 -7.36 -30.03 25.86
CA GLY A 224 -8.44 -29.09 26.19
C GLY A 224 -9.66 -29.13 25.26
N SER A 225 -10.64 -28.26 25.55
CA SER A 225 -11.73 -27.89 24.64
C SER A 225 -11.75 -26.37 24.41
N GLY A 226 -12.34 -25.89 23.31
CA GLY A 226 -12.38 -24.46 22.99
C GLY A 226 -11.03 -23.89 22.55
N ALA A 227 -10.65 -22.69 23.03
CA ALA A 227 -9.42 -22.01 22.62
C ALA A 227 -8.12 -22.76 23.00
N ASP A 228 -8.20 -23.64 24.01
CA ASP A 228 -7.08 -24.44 24.51
C ASP A 228 -7.04 -25.85 23.90
N ALA A 229 -7.94 -26.15 22.94
CA ALA A 229 -8.09 -27.51 22.37
C ALA A 229 -6.76 -28.10 21.86
N TYR A 230 -5.90 -27.25 21.31
CA TYR A 230 -4.63 -27.66 20.72
C TYR A 230 -3.42 -27.47 21.65
N GLY A 231 -3.58 -26.86 22.85
CA GLY A 231 -2.48 -26.71 23.80
C GLY A 231 -1.32 -25.83 23.31
N GLY A 232 -1.62 -24.73 22.59
CA GLY A 232 -0.63 -23.80 22.06
C GLY A 232 0.20 -23.07 23.13
N THR A 233 1.29 -22.44 22.70
CA THR A 233 2.26 -21.78 23.60
C THR A 233 2.14 -20.25 23.52
N GLU A 234 1.47 -19.66 24.51
CA GLU A 234 1.23 -18.21 24.59
C GLU A 234 2.54 -17.41 24.65
N ARG A 235 3.45 -17.80 25.55
CA ARG A 235 4.71 -17.07 25.80
C ARG A 235 5.93 -17.98 25.66
N LEU A 236 6.78 -17.65 24.69
CA LEU A 236 8.10 -18.27 24.55
C LEU A 236 9.09 -17.75 25.62
N PHE A 237 10.04 -18.60 25.99
CA PHE A 237 11.19 -18.30 26.85
C PHE A 237 10.83 -17.88 28.28
N ALA A 238 9.61 -18.18 28.75
CA ALA A 238 9.18 -17.89 30.12
C ALA A 238 9.96 -18.68 31.18
N ASP A 239 10.55 -19.82 30.79
CA ASP A 239 11.41 -20.68 31.59
C ASP A 239 12.90 -20.27 31.57
N GLY A 240 13.24 -19.21 30.83
CA GLY A 240 14.61 -18.72 30.68
C GLY A 240 15.50 -19.59 29.78
N ARG A 241 14.93 -20.54 29.04
CA ARG A 241 15.67 -21.37 28.06
C ARG A 241 15.55 -20.77 26.67
N PHE A 242 16.62 -20.82 25.91
CA PHE A 242 16.71 -20.26 24.56
C PHE A 242 17.32 -21.28 23.60
N TYR A 243 16.97 -21.18 22.32
CA TYR A 243 17.52 -22.02 21.25
C TYR A 243 18.91 -21.55 20.81
N THR A 244 19.81 -21.39 21.78
CA THR A 244 21.25 -21.17 21.56
C THR A 244 22.02 -22.40 22.05
N PRO A 245 23.27 -22.63 21.58
CA PRO A 245 24.06 -23.77 22.04
C PRO A 245 24.24 -23.86 23.56
N SER A 246 24.12 -22.73 24.28
CA SER A 246 24.24 -22.67 25.73
C SER A 246 22.90 -22.75 26.49
N GLY A 247 21.77 -22.72 25.79
CA GLY A 247 20.45 -22.59 26.38
C GLY A 247 20.12 -21.20 26.94
N LYS A 248 21.03 -20.22 26.84
CA LYS A 248 20.90 -18.88 27.43
C LYS A 248 20.75 -17.79 26.36
N ALA A 249 20.16 -16.66 26.74
CA ALA A 249 20.15 -15.46 25.90
C ALA A 249 21.57 -14.94 25.66
N GLN A 250 21.82 -14.37 24.48
CA GLN A 250 23.10 -13.79 24.10
C GLN A 250 23.01 -12.25 24.11
N PHE A 251 23.91 -11.60 24.85
CA PHE A 251 24.08 -10.15 24.78
C PHE A 251 25.09 -9.82 23.67
N ILE A 252 24.64 -9.09 22.66
CA ILE A 252 25.48 -8.66 21.54
C ILE A 252 25.75 -7.17 21.67
N ALA A 253 27.02 -6.81 21.92
CA ALA A 253 27.45 -5.42 21.91
C ALA A 253 27.55 -4.93 20.45
N VAL A 254 26.85 -3.84 20.14
CA VAL A 254 26.86 -3.22 18.81
C VAL A 254 27.34 -1.78 18.89
N SER A 255 28.06 -1.33 17.86
CA SER A 255 28.46 0.07 17.71
C SER A 255 27.58 0.74 16.66
N PRO A 256 26.94 1.88 16.96
CA PRO A 256 26.10 2.57 16.00
C PRO A 256 26.93 3.07 14.81
N ARG A 257 26.36 2.96 13.60
CA ARG A 257 26.93 3.48 12.36
C ARG A 257 25.86 4.32 11.68
N GLY A 258 26.29 5.41 11.02
CA GLY A 258 25.38 6.22 10.22
C GLY A 258 24.91 5.49 8.96
N PRO A 259 23.92 6.06 8.25
CA PRO A 259 23.48 5.56 6.96
C PRO A 259 24.63 5.41 5.96
N ARG A 260 24.50 4.49 5.00
CA ARG A 260 25.52 4.27 3.97
C ARG A 260 25.69 5.50 3.08
N TYR A 261 24.60 6.18 2.78
CA TYR A 261 24.60 7.41 1.98
C TYR A 261 24.11 8.58 2.83
N THR A 262 24.92 9.62 2.93
CA THR A 262 24.63 10.83 3.71
C THR A 262 24.40 12.03 2.81
N PRO A 263 23.56 13.01 3.21
CA PRO A 263 23.37 14.24 2.45
C PRO A 263 24.69 14.96 2.12
N ASP A 264 24.73 15.59 0.95
CA ASP A 264 25.87 16.35 0.45
C ASP A 264 25.43 17.69 -0.19
N GLY A 265 26.34 18.37 -0.90
CA GLY A 265 26.02 19.64 -1.55
C GLY A 265 25.03 19.54 -2.71
N VAL A 266 24.92 18.38 -3.35
CA VAL A 266 24.03 18.12 -4.50
C VAL A 266 22.64 17.66 -4.03
N PHE A 267 22.62 16.81 -3.00
CA PHE A 267 21.45 16.22 -2.36
C PHE A 267 21.45 16.57 -0.85
N PRO A 268 21.01 17.79 -0.48
CA PRO A 268 21.21 18.34 0.86
C PRO A 268 20.18 17.87 1.91
N LEU A 269 19.20 17.04 1.53
CA LEU A 269 18.13 16.57 2.40
C LEU A 269 18.22 15.06 2.62
N THR A 270 17.71 14.57 3.75
CA THR A 270 17.50 13.14 3.98
C THR A 270 16.06 12.76 3.68
N LEU A 271 15.84 11.86 2.73
CA LEU A 271 14.54 11.27 2.42
C LEU A 271 14.25 10.07 3.31
N ASN A 272 13.08 10.09 3.93
CA ASN A 272 12.47 8.97 4.63
C ASN A 272 11.17 8.56 3.92
N THR A 273 11.01 7.27 3.60
CA THR A 273 9.75 6.77 3.04
C THR A 273 8.89 6.04 4.08
N GLY A 274 7.57 6.16 3.95
CA GLY A 274 6.65 5.45 4.84
C GLY A 274 5.25 5.27 4.29
N ARG A 275 4.28 5.14 5.19
CA ARG A 275 2.91 4.79 4.85
C ARG A 275 1.95 5.91 5.25
N VAL A 276 0.86 6.04 4.52
CA VAL A 276 -0.36 6.67 5.02
C VAL A 276 -1.29 5.60 5.55
N ARG A 277 -2.25 6.04 6.36
CA ARG A 277 -3.19 5.15 7.05
C ARG A 277 -4.08 4.34 6.10
N ASP A 278 -4.74 5.02 5.17
CA ASP A 278 -5.88 4.45 4.42
C ASP A 278 -5.46 3.62 3.20
N HIS A 279 -4.18 3.66 2.86
CA HIS A 279 -3.64 2.96 1.70
C HIS A 279 -2.69 1.85 2.10
N TRP A 280 -2.78 0.72 1.40
CA TRP A 280 -1.96 -0.45 1.65
C TRP A 280 -1.04 -0.73 0.48
N HIS A 281 0.27 -0.73 0.74
CA HIS A 281 1.33 -0.93 -0.25
C HIS A 281 1.03 -0.21 -1.57
N SER A 282 1.02 -0.92 -2.69
CA SER A 282 0.94 -0.41 -4.07
C SER A 282 -0.48 -0.06 -4.56
N LEU A 283 -1.42 0.24 -3.66
CA LEU A 283 -2.81 0.63 -3.98
C LEU A 283 -3.66 -0.38 -4.78
N THR A 284 -3.11 -1.53 -5.15
CA THR A 284 -3.77 -2.54 -6.01
C THR A 284 -5.10 -3.04 -5.44
N ARG A 285 -5.30 -2.91 -4.11
CA ARG A 285 -6.56 -3.18 -3.41
C ARG A 285 -7.21 -1.92 -2.85
N THR A 286 -6.49 -1.12 -2.04
CA THR A 286 -7.10 0.04 -1.35
C THR A 286 -7.49 1.16 -2.31
N GLY A 287 -6.74 1.34 -3.41
CA GLY A 287 -7.07 2.31 -4.46
C GLY A 287 -8.37 1.99 -5.20
N LYS A 288 -8.86 0.74 -5.16
CA LYS A 288 -10.18 0.36 -5.69
C LYS A 288 -11.33 0.80 -4.78
N SER A 289 -11.07 1.10 -3.51
CA SER A 289 -12.11 1.50 -2.56
C SER A 289 -12.34 3.01 -2.63
N PRO A 290 -13.57 3.45 -2.97
CA PRO A 290 -13.90 4.86 -2.95
C PRO A 290 -13.69 5.50 -1.58
N ARG A 291 -14.12 4.80 -0.55
CA ARG A 291 -14.07 5.27 0.84
C ARG A 291 -12.65 5.50 1.34
N LEU A 292 -11.72 4.60 1.00
CA LEU A 292 -10.32 4.72 1.43
C LEU A 292 -9.56 5.78 0.61
N SER A 293 -9.99 6.05 -0.62
CA SER A 293 -9.30 6.97 -1.52
C SER A 293 -9.61 8.46 -1.25
N GLN A 294 -10.53 8.76 -0.35
CA GLN A 294 -11.00 10.14 -0.10
C GLN A 294 -10.06 10.98 0.78
N HIS A 295 -9.38 10.38 1.76
CA HIS A 295 -8.54 11.10 2.73
C HIS A 295 -7.22 11.57 2.12
N THR A 296 -6.46 10.67 1.50
CA THR A 296 -5.21 11.00 0.81
C THR A 296 -5.28 10.56 -0.65
N VAL A 297 -5.49 11.52 -1.54
CA VAL A 297 -5.65 11.29 -2.98
C VAL A 297 -4.30 11.24 -3.69
N GLU A 298 -3.38 12.12 -3.33
CA GLU A 298 -2.13 12.37 -4.09
C GLU A 298 -0.88 12.06 -3.27
N PRO A 299 0.21 11.60 -3.93
CA PRO A 299 1.49 11.48 -3.26
C PRO A 299 1.95 12.87 -2.83
N PHE A 300 2.58 12.94 -1.66
CA PHE A 300 3.07 14.20 -1.13
C PHE A 300 4.51 14.10 -0.63
N VAL A 301 5.19 15.24 -0.57
CA VAL A 301 6.46 15.42 0.14
C VAL A 301 6.19 16.32 1.33
N ALA A 302 6.29 15.75 2.53
CA ALA A 302 6.24 16.51 3.76
C ALA A 302 7.61 17.14 4.04
N ILE A 303 7.63 18.44 4.34
CA ILE A 303 8.85 19.23 4.54
C ILE A 303 8.66 20.28 5.63
N HIS A 304 9.73 20.53 6.38
CA HIS A 304 9.73 21.56 7.43
C HIS A 304 9.59 22.98 6.83
N PRO A 305 8.89 23.93 7.50
CA PRO A 305 8.69 25.29 6.97
C PRO A 305 9.98 26.05 6.62
N MET A 306 11.07 25.83 7.36
CA MET A 306 12.36 26.47 7.07
C MET A 306 12.94 25.98 5.73
N ASP A 307 12.88 24.68 5.47
CA ASP A 307 13.39 24.11 4.23
C ASP A 307 12.46 24.44 3.07
N ALA A 308 11.14 24.46 3.29
CA ALA A 308 10.19 24.94 2.28
C ALA A 308 10.56 26.35 1.79
N ARG A 309 10.87 27.29 2.71
CA ARG A 309 11.36 28.63 2.34
C ARG A 309 12.72 28.58 1.62
N ARG A 310 13.66 27.78 2.12
CA ARG A 310 15.02 27.62 1.54
C ARG A 310 14.96 27.11 0.09
N PHE A 311 14.07 26.18 -0.20
CA PHE A 311 13.91 25.55 -1.51
C PHE A 311 12.75 26.14 -2.33
N GLN A 312 12.18 27.27 -1.89
CA GLN A 312 11.12 28.01 -2.59
C GLN A 312 9.87 27.16 -2.88
N LEU A 313 9.49 26.30 -1.94
CA LEU A 313 8.33 25.44 -2.02
C LEU A 313 7.13 26.08 -1.33
N GLU A 314 5.98 26.00 -1.98
CA GLU A 314 4.70 26.45 -1.47
C GLU A 314 3.82 25.26 -1.07
N ASN A 315 3.13 25.36 0.06
CA ASN A 315 2.22 24.31 0.51
C ASN A 315 1.08 24.11 -0.50
N GLY A 316 0.82 22.87 -0.92
CA GLY A 316 -0.19 22.57 -1.94
C GLY A 316 0.30 22.70 -3.39
N ALA A 317 1.46 23.31 -3.64
CA ALA A 317 2.09 23.28 -4.96
C ALA A 317 2.70 21.89 -5.26
N LEU A 318 3.16 21.68 -6.49
CA LEU A 318 3.89 20.48 -6.87
C LEU A 318 5.40 20.69 -6.73
N ALA A 319 6.11 19.63 -6.37
CA ALA A 319 7.57 19.61 -6.32
C ALA A 319 8.10 18.34 -6.98
N GLN A 320 9.28 18.45 -7.58
CA GLN A 320 10.07 17.29 -7.98
C GLN A 320 11.01 16.92 -6.82
N VAL A 321 10.95 15.66 -6.40
CA VAL A 321 11.93 15.06 -5.50
C VAL A 321 12.87 14.21 -6.34
N GLU A 322 14.18 14.36 -6.12
CA GLU A 322 15.22 13.72 -6.91
C GLU A 322 16.33 13.18 -6.00
N THR A 323 16.83 11.99 -6.34
CA THR A 323 18.00 11.36 -5.70
C THR A 323 19.01 10.95 -6.76
N GLY A 324 20.10 10.29 -6.36
CA GLY A 324 21.05 9.70 -7.31
C GLY A 324 20.46 8.58 -8.18
N TRP A 325 19.26 8.06 -7.85
CA TRP A 325 18.66 6.89 -8.50
C TRP A 325 17.40 7.19 -9.29
N GLY A 326 16.64 8.21 -8.90
CA GLY A 326 15.36 8.46 -9.54
C GLY A 326 14.76 9.82 -9.21
N ARG A 327 13.57 10.03 -9.77
CA ARG A 327 12.77 11.25 -9.58
C ARG A 327 11.30 10.92 -9.45
N MET A 328 10.60 11.74 -8.68
CA MET A 328 9.15 11.71 -8.59
C MET A 328 8.58 13.13 -8.49
N ILE A 329 7.31 13.28 -8.81
CA ILE A 329 6.54 14.52 -8.60
C ILE A 329 5.50 14.24 -7.53
N ALA A 330 5.39 15.15 -6.57
CA ALA A 330 4.47 15.05 -5.45
C ALA A 330 3.97 16.42 -5.01
N ARG A 331 2.83 16.45 -4.32
CA ARG A 331 2.33 17.66 -3.67
C ARG A 331 3.18 18.03 -2.47
N VAL A 332 3.47 19.31 -2.27
CA VAL A 332 4.17 19.79 -1.07
C VAL A 332 3.19 19.84 0.10
N THR A 333 3.61 19.28 1.23
CA THR A 333 2.96 19.44 2.53
C THR A 333 3.94 20.10 3.50
N VAL A 334 3.73 21.38 3.79
CA VAL A 334 4.56 22.09 4.75
C VAL A 334 4.08 21.79 6.17
N THR A 335 4.92 21.16 7.00
CA THR A 335 4.55 20.74 8.35
C THR A 335 5.72 20.82 9.34
N ASN A 336 5.42 21.15 10.60
CA ASN A 336 6.39 21.11 11.70
C ASN A 336 6.68 19.68 12.20
N ASP A 337 5.97 18.67 11.69
CA ASP A 337 6.20 17.26 12.06
C ASP A 337 7.51 16.70 11.46
N GLN A 338 8.09 17.41 10.48
CA GLN A 338 9.40 17.08 9.91
C GLN A 338 10.50 17.87 10.58
N ARG A 339 11.68 17.25 10.74
CA ARG A 339 12.87 17.95 11.21
C ARG A 339 13.47 18.77 10.07
N PRO A 340 14.09 19.94 10.35
CA PRO A 340 14.88 20.63 9.34
C PRO A 340 15.96 19.71 8.75
N GLY A 341 16.08 19.68 7.43
CA GLY A 341 16.98 18.80 6.68
C GLY A 341 16.40 17.42 6.31
N ASP A 342 15.22 17.06 6.83
CA ASP A 342 14.56 15.79 6.56
C ASP A 342 13.25 16.00 5.78
N ILE A 343 12.97 15.09 4.84
CA ILE A 343 11.71 15.04 4.09
C ILE A 343 11.08 13.66 4.18
N PHE A 344 9.75 13.62 4.12
CA PHE A 344 8.99 12.38 4.14
C PHE A 344 8.14 12.20 2.90
N VAL A 345 8.14 10.99 2.34
CA VAL A 345 7.29 10.62 1.19
C VAL A 345 6.61 9.26 1.44
N PRO A 346 5.28 9.15 1.29
CA PRO A 346 4.60 7.86 1.30
C PRO A 346 4.78 7.08 -0.01
N PHE A 347 5.00 5.77 0.06
CA PHE A 347 5.41 4.95 -1.10
C PHE A 347 4.26 4.30 -1.91
N HIS A 348 3.01 4.71 -1.69
CA HIS A 348 1.87 3.93 -2.18
C HIS A 348 1.59 4.00 -3.69
N TRP A 349 1.87 5.15 -4.30
CA TRP A 349 1.45 5.42 -5.67
C TRP A 349 2.32 4.70 -6.69
N THR A 350 1.66 4.15 -7.71
CA THR A 350 2.28 3.40 -8.81
C THR A 350 1.86 4.00 -10.15
N ASP A 351 2.42 3.54 -11.26
CA ASP A 351 2.05 4.05 -12.58
C ASP A 351 0.61 3.65 -13.00
N GLN A 352 -0.06 2.78 -12.23
CA GLN A 352 -1.50 2.53 -12.39
C GLN A 352 -2.35 3.67 -11.81
N PHE A 353 -1.83 4.43 -10.85
CA PHE A 353 -2.59 5.44 -10.09
C PHE A 353 -1.98 6.84 -10.15
N ALA A 354 -0.74 7.00 -10.61
CA ALA A 354 -0.13 8.32 -10.75
C ALA A 354 0.98 8.33 -11.82
N ALA A 355 1.10 9.42 -12.57
CA ALA A 355 2.31 9.71 -13.34
C ALA A 355 3.43 10.16 -12.41
N LYS A 356 4.57 9.47 -12.46
CA LYS A 356 5.81 9.84 -11.78
C LYS A 356 5.64 9.95 -10.25
N GLY A 357 4.77 9.14 -9.64
CA GLY A 357 4.48 9.15 -8.20
C GLY A 357 5.23 8.11 -7.36
N ARG A 358 6.16 7.34 -7.94
CA ARG A 358 6.79 6.18 -7.30
C ARG A 358 7.94 6.58 -6.37
N ALA A 359 7.73 6.47 -5.06
CA ALA A 359 8.75 6.82 -4.06
C ALA A 359 9.94 5.85 -4.02
N ASP A 360 9.71 4.56 -4.24
CA ASP A 360 10.76 3.54 -4.17
C ASP A 360 11.77 3.61 -5.33
N ALA A 361 11.45 4.34 -6.40
CA ALA A 361 12.43 4.74 -7.42
C ALA A 361 13.49 5.71 -6.87
N LEU A 362 13.18 6.46 -5.81
CA LEU A 362 14.12 7.36 -5.15
C LEU A 362 15.08 6.62 -4.21
N VAL A 363 14.69 5.46 -3.68
CA VAL A 363 15.36 4.78 -2.57
C VAL A 363 16.70 4.19 -3.01
N ALA A 364 17.76 4.48 -2.26
CA ALA A 364 19.07 3.91 -2.50
C ALA A 364 19.07 2.37 -2.37
N PRO A 365 19.75 1.62 -3.25
CA PRO A 365 19.86 0.17 -3.17
C PRO A 365 20.93 -0.27 -2.14
N ALA A 366 21.03 0.42 -1.01
CA ALA A 366 21.84 -0.02 0.12
C ALA A 366 21.07 -1.06 0.93
N THR A 367 21.73 -2.16 1.29
CA THR A 367 21.15 -3.21 2.13
C THR A 367 22.00 -3.44 3.38
N ASP A 368 21.33 -3.84 4.46
CA ASP A 368 21.99 -4.35 5.66
C ASP A 368 22.74 -5.66 5.32
N PRO A 369 24.04 -5.79 5.63
CA PRO A 369 24.82 -6.95 5.23
C PRO A 369 24.33 -8.27 5.86
N VAL A 370 23.72 -8.22 7.04
CA VAL A 370 23.25 -9.42 7.74
C VAL A 370 21.93 -9.91 7.15
N SER A 371 20.91 -9.05 7.14
CA SER A 371 19.54 -9.40 6.76
C SER A 371 19.22 -9.18 5.27
N GLY A 372 19.99 -8.34 4.58
CA GLY A 372 19.71 -7.89 3.22
C GLY A 372 18.55 -6.89 3.11
N GLN A 373 18.03 -6.37 4.24
CA GLN A 373 16.95 -5.39 4.21
C GLN A 373 17.44 -4.05 3.66
N PRO A 374 16.67 -3.39 2.76
CA PRO A 374 17.04 -2.08 2.23
C PRO A 374 17.04 -0.95 3.27
N GLU A 375 17.95 0.01 3.10
CA GLU A 375 18.05 1.25 3.91
C GLU A 375 17.00 2.30 3.47
N SER A 376 15.71 1.96 3.45
CA SER A 376 14.65 2.80 2.88
C SER A 376 14.27 4.05 3.71
N LYS A 377 15.04 4.39 4.76
CA LYS A 377 14.69 5.46 5.71
C LYS A 377 15.68 6.62 5.71
N ALA A 378 16.74 6.51 4.91
CA ALA A 378 17.75 7.53 4.76
C ALA A 378 18.31 7.47 3.33
N THR A 379 17.79 8.32 2.45
CA THR A 379 18.37 8.50 1.11
C THR A 379 18.64 9.98 0.86
N PRO A 380 19.86 10.39 0.47
CA PRO A 380 20.13 11.77 0.09
C PRO A 380 19.23 12.22 -1.06
N ALA A 381 18.56 13.35 -0.88
CA ALA A 381 17.61 13.88 -1.84
C ALA A 381 17.74 15.40 -2.01
N ARG A 382 17.21 15.88 -3.12
CA ARG A 382 16.95 17.30 -3.40
C ARG A 382 15.48 17.45 -3.76
N VAL A 383 14.90 18.58 -3.37
CA VAL A 383 13.53 18.96 -3.74
C VAL A 383 13.58 20.30 -4.47
N THR A 384 12.88 20.39 -5.59
CA THR A 384 12.76 21.62 -6.39
C THR A 384 11.30 21.88 -6.77
N PRO A 385 10.86 23.15 -6.90
CA PRO A 385 9.53 23.46 -7.40
C PRO A 385 9.27 22.79 -8.76
N PHE A 386 8.08 22.20 -8.92
CA PHE A 386 7.57 21.78 -10.22
C PHE A 386 6.50 22.80 -10.62
N ALA A 387 6.78 23.60 -11.66
CA ALA A 387 5.97 24.75 -12.06
C ALA A 387 5.17 24.45 -13.33
N PRO A 388 4.01 23.77 -13.23
CA PRO A 388 3.11 23.59 -14.36
C PRO A 388 2.50 24.94 -14.78
N GLN A 389 2.14 25.06 -16.06
CA GLN A 389 1.46 26.23 -16.61
C GLN A 389 -0.05 26.22 -16.32
N TRP A 390 -0.58 25.04 -16.01
CA TRP A 390 -1.98 24.84 -15.68
C TRP A 390 -2.15 23.66 -14.72
N HIS A 391 -3.19 23.73 -13.91
CA HIS A 391 -3.67 22.67 -13.05
C HIS A 391 -5.13 22.37 -13.37
N GLY A 392 -5.57 21.15 -13.12
CA GLY A 392 -6.97 20.82 -13.25
C GLY A 392 -7.37 19.58 -12.49
N PHE A 393 -8.67 19.33 -12.46
CA PHE A 393 -9.20 18.04 -12.04
C PHE A 393 -10.33 17.62 -12.96
N LEU A 394 -10.45 16.30 -13.13
CA LEU A 394 -11.49 15.65 -13.90
C LEU A 394 -12.21 14.64 -13.01
N LEU A 395 -13.54 14.74 -12.97
CA LEU A 395 -14.40 13.70 -12.44
C LEU A 395 -15.11 13.03 -13.61
N SER A 396 -15.11 11.70 -13.68
CA SER A 396 -15.78 10.97 -14.76
C SER A 396 -16.42 9.68 -14.25
N SER A 397 -17.63 9.37 -14.69
CA SER A 397 -18.34 8.13 -14.33
C SER A 397 -17.71 6.88 -14.94
N ALA A 398 -16.81 7.04 -15.91
CA ALA A 398 -16.04 5.97 -16.52
C ALA A 398 -14.53 6.27 -16.44
N PRO A 399 -13.67 5.23 -16.44
CA PRO A 399 -12.24 5.42 -16.57
C PRO A 399 -11.91 6.17 -17.87
N VAL A 400 -11.01 7.13 -17.77
CA VAL A 400 -10.62 7.98 -18.90
C VAL A 400 -9.49 7.31 -19.68
N PRO A 401 -9.68 6.98 -20.97
CA PRO A 401 -8.69 6.24 -21.75
C PRO A 401 -7.49 7.10 -22.18
N GLY A 402 -6.33 6.48 -22.41
CA GLY A 402 -5.22 6.85 -23.33
C GLY A 402 -4.58 8.25 -23.28
N SER A 403 -5.36 9.33 -23.30
CA SER A 403 -4.95 10.74 -23.45
C SER A 403 -4.26 11.31 -22.20
N LEU A 404 -4.42 10.68 -21.03
CA LEU A 404 -3.64 11.02 -19.83
C LEU A 404 -2.12 10.87 -20.04
N LYS A 405 -1.67 10.07 -21.02
CA LYS A 405 -0.25 9.95 -21.38
C LYS A 405 0.39 11.27 -21.80
N GLN A 406 -0.41 12.25 -22.23
CA GLN A 406 0.06 13.57 -22.66
C GLN A 406 0.11 14.58 -21.50
N VAL A 407 -0.42 14.23 -20.33
CA VAL A 407 -0.43 15.09 -19.14
C VAL A 407 0.82 14.84 -18.30
N ASP A 408 1.55 15.89 -17.96
CA ASP A 408 2.86 15.77 -17.30
C ASP A 408 2.78 15.24 -15.86
N TYR A 409 1.68 15.54 -15.17
CA TYR A 409 1.31 15.06 -13.84
C TYR A 409 -0.16 14.66 -13.82
N TRP A 410 -0.44 13.43 -13.41
CA TRP A 410 -1.79 12.99 -13.13
C TRP A 410 -1.81 12.04 -11.94
N VAL A 411 -2.91 12.06 -11.18
CA VAL A 411 -3.17 11.09 -10.11
C VAL A 411 -4.63 10.67 -10.17
N GLN A 412 -4.89 9.37 -10.09
CA GLN A 412 -6.22 8.80 -10.04
C GLN A 412 -6.59 8.37 -8.62
N ALA A 413 -7.81 8.70 -8.22
CA ALA A 413 -8.50 8.10 -7.09
C ALA A 413 -9.90 7.65 -7.51
N ASN A 414 -10.46 6.64 -6.84
CA ASN A 414 -11.84 6.23 -7.07
C ASN A 414 -12.79 6.95 -6.12
N GLY A 415 -13.91 7.45 -6.67
CA GLY A 415 -15.09 7.92 -5.95
C GLY A 415 -16.24 6.92 -6.08
N ALA A 416 -17.36 7.18 -5.41
CA ALA A 416 -18.46 6.21 -5.33
C ALA A 416 -19.15 5.96 -6.68
N ALA A 417 -19.30 7.02 -7.48
CA ALA A 417 -19.96 7.00 -8.79
C ALA A 417 -19.08 7.58 -9.92
N PHE A 418 -17.81 7.88 -9.62
CA PHE A 418 -16.88 8.51 -10.56
C PHE A 418 -15.44 8.14 -10.21
N SER A 419 -14.54 8.18 -11.19
CA SER A 419 -13.10 8.29 -10.98
C SER A 419 -12.70 9.78 -10.95
N ARG A 420 -11.80 10.12 -10.02
CA ARG A 420 -11.20 11.44 -9.87
C ARG A 420 -9.79 11.41 -10.43
N TYR A 421 -9.48 12.39 -11.25
CA TYR A 421 -8.13 12.64 -11.74
C TYR A 421 -7.71 14.04 -11.36
N GLU A 422 -6.54 14.16 -10.77
CA GLU A 422 -5.89 15.43 -10.47
C GLU A 422 -4.78 15.60 -11.50
N LEU A 423 -4.71 16.77 -12.15
CA LEU A 423 -3.97 16.98 -13.39
C LEU A 423 -3.10 18.24 -13.28
N ALA A 424 -1.93 18.21 -13.91
CA ALA A 424 -1.16 19.42 -14.20
C ALA A 424 -0.27 19.21 -15.44
N GLY A 425 -0.01 20.28 -16.17
CA GLY A 425 0.79 20.24 -17.40
C GLY A 425 1.78 21.39 -17.52
N LEU A 426 2.94 21.11 -18.11
CA LEU A 426 3.98 22.09 -18.42
C LEU A 426 3.67 22.89 -19.70
N ARG A 427 2.68 22.45 -20.48
CA ARG A 427 2.26 23.08 -21.73
C ARG A 427 0.74 23.10 -21.81
N GLU A 428 0.19 24.24 -22.17
CA GLU A 428 -1.25 24.38 -22.46
C GLU A 428 -1.60 23.67 -23.79
N PRO A 429 -2.76 22.98 -23.87
CA PRO A 429 -3.32 22.55 -25.13
C PRO A 429 -3.57 23.75 -26.07
N GLN A 430 -3.40 23.54 -27.37
CA GLN A 430 -3.73 24.57 -28.38
C GLN A 430 -5.23 24.83 -28.46
N ASP A 431 -6.03 23.78 -28.27
CA ASP A 431 -7.48 23.81 -28.20
C ASP A 431 -7.94 23.11 -26.92
N TRP A 432 -8.35 23.90 -25.94
CA TRP A 432 -8.83 23.40 -24.65
C TRP A 432 -10.14 22.61 -24.77
N GLU A 433 -11.05 23.03 -25.65
CA GLU A 433 -12.34 22.35 -25.78
C GLU A 433 -12.16 21.02 -26.53
N GLY A 434 -11.41 21.01 -27.63
CA GLY A 434 -11.07 19.78 -28.34
C GLY A 434 -10.35 18.79 -27.45
N TRP A 435 -9.33 19.25 -26.69
CA TRP A 435 -8.63 18.40 -25.73
C TRP A 435 -9.55 17.87 -24.63
N ALA A 436 -10.47 18.68 -24.10
CA ALA A 436 -11.42 18.26 -23.08
C ALA A 436 -12.42 17.20 -23.61
N ARG A 437 -12.87 17.33 -24.87
CA ARG A 437 -13.75 16.35 -25.52
C ARG A 437 -13.06 15.01 -25.73
N ASP A 438 -11.80 15.04 -26.18
CA ASP A 438 -10.98 13.84 -26.33
C ASP A 438 -10.72 13.16 -24.98
N LEU A 439 -10.39 13.96 -23.96
CA LEU A 439 -10.16 13.45 -22.60
C LEU A 439 -11.43 12.83 -22.01
N MET A 440 -12.59 13.44 -22.20
CA MET A 440 -13.85 12.93 -21.67
C MET A 440 -14.56 11.93 -22.59
N ALA A 441 -13.92 11.52 -23.70
CA ALA A 441 -14.44 10.58 -24.69
C ALA A 441 -15.87 10.90 -25.16
N THR A 442 -16.13 12.17 -25.47
CA THR A 442 -17.47 12.71 -25.77
C THR A 442 -18.01 12.20 -27.11
N ASP A 443 -19.30 11.81 -27.14
CA ASP A 443 -20.05 11.54 -28.38
C ASP A 443 -20.70 12.83 -28.89
N VAL A 444 -20.92 12.93 -30.20
CA VAL A 444 -21.60 14.07 -30.86
C VAL A 444 -23.03 14.27 -30.32
N ARG A 445 -23.66 13.22 -29.80
CA ARG A 445 -25.02 13.28 -29.24
C ARG A 445 -25.07 13.82 -27.81
N ASP A 446 -23.94 13.87 -27.12
CA ASP A 446 -23.89 14.32 -25.74
C ASP A 446 -24.09 15.83 -25.64
N GLU A 447 -24.80 16.24 -24.59
CA GLU A 447 -24.88 17.65 -24.26
C GLU A 447 -23.55 18.11 -23.64
N TRP A 448 -23.13 19.31 -24.03
CA TRP A 448 -21.86 19.89 -23.65
C TRP A 448 -22.03 21.27 -23.05
N ILE A 449 -21.52 21.44 -21.83
CA ILE A 449 -21.41 22.73 -21.16
C ILE A 449 -19.95 23.16 -21.23
N SER A 450 -19.72 24.40 -21.66
CA SER A 450 -18.39 25.00 -21.72
C SER A 450 -18.38 26.40 -21.12
N TYR A 451 -17.34 26.69 -20.36
CA TYR A 451 -16.94 28.02 -19.95
C TYR A 451 -15.43 28.18 -20.19
N CYS A 452 -15.06 29.20 -20.97
CA CYS A 452 -13.68 29.49 -21.33
C CYS A 452 -13.37 30.97 -21.07
N ASP A 453 -12.50 31.25 -20.11
CA ASP A 453 -11.92 32.57 -19.86
C ASP A 453 -10.42 32.51 -20.16
N SER A 454 -10.04 32.75 -21.41
CA SER A 454 -8.63 32.72 -21.85
C SER A 454 -7.79 33.84 -21.23
N ALA A 455 -8.40 34.93 -20.77
CA ALA A 455 -7.66 36.01 -20.10
C ALA A 455 -7.23 35.59 -18.69
N ARG A 456 -8.09 34.87 -17.98
CA ARG A 456 -7.79 34.30 -16.65
C ARG A 456 -7.24 32.87 -16.70
N LYS A 457 -7.17 32.27 -17.89
CA LYS A 457 -6.80 30.85 -18.12
C LYS A 457 -7.66 29.87 -17.32
N GLN A 458 -8.95 30.17 -17.19
CA GLN A 458 -9.90 29.31 -16.49
C GLN A 458 -10.83 28.64 -17.48
N TYR A 459 -10.89 27.31 -17.40
CA TYR A 459 -11.70 26.51 -18.31
C TYR A 459 -12.51 25.50 -17.52
N ARG A 460 -13.78 25.32 -17.92
CA ARG A 460 -14.70 24.40 -17.28
C ARG A 460 -15.51 23.73 -18.36
N PHE A 461 -15.57 22.41 -18.29
CA PHE A 461 -16.31 21.61 -19.25
C PHE A 461 -17.12 20.57 -18.50
N ALA A 462 -18.34 20.32 -18.96
CA ALA A 462 -19.14 19.21 -18.47
C ALA A 462 -19.80 18.47 -19.63
N ARG A 463 -19.69 17.14 -19.57
CA ARG A 463 -20.31 16.20 -20.50
C ARG A 463 -21.56 15.62 -19.84
N ILE A 464 -22.69 15.74 -20.52
CA ILE A 464 -23.98 15.23 -20.06
C ILE A 464 -24.50 14.25 -21.11
N ALA A 465 -24.79 13.02 -20.71
CA ALA A 465 -25.40 12.01 -21.56
C ALA A 465 -26.65 11.47 -20.87
N ASP A 466 -27.74 11.27 -21.62
CA ASP A 466 -29.04 10.82 -21.10
C ASP A 466 -29.50 11.67 -19.90
N GLU A 467 -29.36 12.99 -20.01
CA GLU A 467 -29.66 13.98 -18.96
C GLU A 467 -28.82 13.86 -17.68
N ARG A 468 -27.80 13.00 -17.62
CA ARG A 468 -26.95 12.76 -16.44
C ARG A 468 -25.56 13.34 -16.62
N LEU A 469 -24.95 13.79 -15.52
CA LEU A 469 -23.54 14.19 -15.53
C LEU A 469 -22.66 12.95 -15.70
N VAL A 470 -21.90 12.92 -16.79
CA VAL A 470 -20.97 11.82 -17.12
C VAL A 470 -19.53 12.21 -16.82
N ALA A 471 -19.16 13.47 -17.04
CA ALA A 471 -17.84 13.97 -16.69
C ALA A 471 -17.83 15.48 -16.51
N CYS A 472 -16.91 15.99 -15.68
CA CYS A 472 -16.60 17.42 -15.62
C CYS A 472 -15.12 17.67 -15.39
N LEU A 473 -14.59 18.67 -16.08
CA LEU A 473 -13.20 19.10 -16.05
C LEU A 473 -13.14 20.57 -15.62
N PHE A 474 -12.28 20.86 -14.66
CA PHE A 474 -11.97 22.23 -14.22
C PHE A 474 -10.48 22.48 -14.36
N VAL A 475 -10.11 23.63 -14.92
CA VAL A 475 -8.73 24.04 -15.18
C VAL A 475 -8.51 25.46 -14.66
N SER A 476 -7.36 25.69 -14.04
CA SER A 476 -6.88 26.97 -13.51
C SER A 476 -5.39 27.15 -13.83
N PRO A 477 -4.85 28.38 -13.93
CA PRO A 477 -3.41 28.61 -14.00
C PRO A 477 -2.65 28.21 -12.72
N ASP A 478 -3.34 28.02 -11.61
CA ASP A 478 -2.78 27.67 -10.31
C ASP A 478 -3.50 26.47 -9.67
N HIS A 479 -2.99 26.00 -8.52
CA HIS A 479 -3.55 24.86 -7.81
C HIS A 479 -4.81 25.20 -6.98
N HIS A 480 -5.31 26.45 -7.03
CA HIS A 480 -6.54 26.89 -6.36
C HIS A 480 -7.77 26.52 -7.18
N LEU A 481 -8.11 25.24 -7.16
CA LEU A 481 -9.24 24.67 -7.89
C LEU A 481 -10.49 24.53 -7.00
N PRO A 482 -11.72 24.58 -7.56
CA PRO A 482 -12.96 24.40 -6.82
C PRO A 482 -13.02 23.17 -5.90
N ALA A 483 -13.79 23.23 -4.80
CA ALA A 483 -14.01 22.07 -3.95
C ALA A 483 -14.64 20.91 -4.75
N ARG A 484 -14.22 19.66 -4.47
CA ARG A 484 -14.70 18.45 -5.17
C ARG A 484 -15.93 17.82 -4.51
N ALA A 485 -16.16 18.09 -3.23
CA ALA A 485 -17.17 17.39 -2.43
C ALA A 485 -18.59 17.56 -3.00
N TRP A 486 -19.01 18.79 -3.30
CA TRP A 486 -20.34 19.08 -3.85
C TRP A 486 -20.58 18.45 -5.24
N LEU A 487 -19.54 18.29 -6.05
CA LEU A 487 -19.65 17.64 -7.37
C LEU A 487 -19.96 16.15 -7.25
N SER A 488 -19.48 15.50 -6.19
CA SER A 488 -19.61 14.06 -5.99
C SER A 488 -21.06 13.60 -5.95
N GLY A 489 -21.93 14.41 -5.34
CA GLY A 489 -23.36 14.13 -5.24
C GLY A 489 -24.10 14.21 -6.57
N LEU A 490 -23.57 14.94 -7.56
CA LEU A 490 -24.22 15.12 -8.86
C LEU A 490 -24.15 13.86 -9.73
N PHE A 491 -23.06 13.09 -9.64
CA PHE A 491 -22.86 11.86 -10.44
C PHE A 491 -23.84 10.74 -10.06
N SER A 492 -24.38 10.77 -8.84
CA SER A 492 -25.39 9.81 -8.39
C SER A 492 -26.81 10.17 -8.83
N GLN A 493 -27.04 11.36 -9.38
CA GLN A 493 -28.38 11.80 -9.74
C GLN A 493 -28.82 11.19 -11.09
N PRO A 494 -30.10 10.75 -11.19
CA PRO A 494 -30.64 10.16 -12.42
C PRO A 494 -30.89 11.20 -13.52
N VAL A 495 -31.02 12.48 -13.15
CA VAL A 495 -31.18 13.63 -14.05
C VAL A 495 -30.41 14.78 -13.41
N LEU A 496 -29.64 15.54 -14.20
CA LEU A 496 -28.88 16.69 -13.75
C LEU A 496 -29.77 17.95 -13.72
N PRO A 497 -30.06 18.51 -12.53
CA PRO A 497 -30.97 19.64 -12.38
C PRO A 497 -30.48 20.91 -13.07
N ALA A 498 -31.41 21.81 -13.41
CA ALA A 498 -31.11 23.09 -14.03
C ALA A 498 -30.19 23.96 -13.16
N GLU A 499 -30.35 23.95 -11.84
CA GLU A 499 -29.42 24.61 -10.91
C GLU A 499 -28.02 24.01 -10.94
N ALA A 500 -27.89 22.69 -10.95
CA ALA A 500 -26.60 22.02 -10.98
C ALA A 500 -25.81 22.34 -12.27
N ARG A 501 -26.53 22.48 -13.41
CA ARG A 501 -25.94 22.93 -14.68
C ARG A 501 -25.36 24.36 -14.58
N ARG A 502 -26.02 25.26 -13.86
CA ARG A 502 -25.50 26.61 -13.57
C ARG A 502 -24.33 26.57 -12.59
N ASP A 503 -24.40 25.71 -11.57
CA ASP A 503 -23.32 25.53 -10.58
C ASP A 503 -22.03 25.01 -11.23
N LEU A 504 -22.14 24.10 -12.22
CA LEU A 504 -21.00 23.63 -13.02
C LEU A 504 -20.32 24.77 -13.80
N LEU A 505 -21.12 25.66 -14.42
CA LEU A 505 -20.59 26.87 -15.07
C LEU A 505 -19.94 27.82 -14.07
N ALA A 506 -20.58 28.02 -12.91
CA ALA A 506 -20.08 28.90 -11.85
C ALA A 506 -18.85 28.34 -11.12
N GLY A 507 -18.62 27.02 -11.17
CA GLY A 507 -17.54 26.33 -10.49
C GLY A 507 -17.68 26.30 -8.97
N ARG A 508 -18.91 26.42 -8.47
CA ARG A 508 -19.24 26.34 -7.04
C ARG A 508 -20.71 25.97 -6.88
N SER A 509 -21.05 25.27 -5.80
CA SER A 509 -22.45 25.12 -5.40
C SER A 509 -23.00 26.46 -4.94
N ILE A 510 -24.01 26.98 -5.64
CA ILE A 510 -24.76 28.18 -5.22
C ILE A 510 -25.94 27.77 -4.32
N SER A 511 -26.32 26.50 -4.38
CA SER A 511 -27.55 25.91 -3.81
C SER A 511 -27.39 25.32 -2.40
N GLY A 512 -26.23 25.47 -1.74
CA GLY A 512 -26.09 25.21 -0.31
C GLY A 512 -26.01 23.73 0.09
N GLN A 513 -25.48 22.85 -0.76
CA GLN A 513 -25.02 21.55 -0.25
C GLN A 513 -23.88 21.79 0.74
N ASP A 514 -24.06 21.33 1.99
CA ASP A 514 -23.07 21.50 3.06
C ASP A 514 -21.72 20.93 2.62
N ASP A 515 -20.76 21.82 2.36
CA ASP A 515 -19.37 21.44 2.22
C ASP A 515 -18.90 20.92 3.58
N THR A 516 -18.71 19.61 3.68
CA THR A 516 -18.22 18.98 4.90
C THR A 516 -16.69 19.05 5.03
N GLY A 517 -16.01 19.63 4.03
CA GLY A 517 -14.56 19.74 3.98
C GLY A 517 -13.87 18.42 3.67
N PRO A 518 -12.53 18.38 3.75
CA PRO A 518 -11.75 17.17 3.56
C PRO A 518 -12.19 16.05 4.51
N THR A 519 -12.27 14.80 4.02
CA THR A 519 -12.57 13.64 4.86
C THR A 519 -11.50 13.49 5.93
N VAL A 520 -11.91 13.35 7.20
CA VAL A 520 -11.04 13.08 8.36
C VAL A 520 -11.21 11.62 8.80
N CYS A 521 -12.47 11.17 8.92
CA CYS A 521 -12.81 9.79 9.30
C CYS A 521 -13.30 8.99 8.09
N SER A 522 -12.42 8.19 7.50
CA SER A 522 -12.76 7.32 6.36
C SER A 522 -13.75 6.21 6.72
N CYS A 523 -13.83 5.76 7.98
CA CYS A 523 -14.77 4.71 8.38
C CYS A 523 -16.25 5.12 8.19
N PHE A 524 -16.59 6.33 8.63
CA PHE A 524 -17.95 6.86 8.61
C PHE A 524 -18.15 8.01 7.62
N GLY A 525 -17.12 8.38 6.85
CA GLY A 525 -17.19 9.44 5.85
C GLY A 525 -17.32 10.85 6.43
N VAL A 526 -16.79 11.10 7.63
CA VAL A 526 -16.94 12.40 8.32
C VAL A 526 -15.85 13.37 7.88
N GLY A 527 -16.26 14.57 7.44
CA GLY A 527 -15.39 15.65 6.99
C GLY A 527 -14.97 16.64 8.09
N GLN A 528 -13.89 17.37 7.83
CA GLN A 528 -13.28 18.35 8.74
C GLN A 528 -14.27 19.44 9.18
N PHE A 529 -15.00 20.05 8.26
CA PHE A 529 -15.90 21.17 8.59
C PHE A 529 -17.10 20.69 9.41
N ALA A 530 -17.55 19.45 9.23
CA ALA A 530 -18.57 18.85 10.09
C ALA A 530 -18.05 18.69 11.54
N ILE A 531 -16.79 18.25 11.69
CA ILE A 531 -16.12 18.14 13.00
C ILE A 531 -15.94 19.51 13.64
N GLU A 532 -15.41 20.50 12.90
CA GLU A 532 -15.22 21.87 13.41
C GLU A 532 -16.55 22.54 13.78
N LYS A 533 -17.60 22.34 12.98
CA LYS A 533 -18.95 22.80 13.29
C LYS A 533 -19.45 22.17 14.59
N ALA A 534 -19.34 20.85 14.76
CA ALA A 534 -19.74 20.18 15.98
C ALA A 534 -18.94 20.66 17.20
N ILE A 535 -17.62 20.84 17.06
CA ILE A 535 -16.76 21.38 18.12
C ILE A 535 -17.23 22.78 18.55
N ARG A 536 -17.49 23.68 17.58
CA ARG A 536 -17.92 25.05 17.89
C ARG A 536 -19.34 25.13 18.47
N GLU A 537 -20.28 24.38 17.90
CA GLU A 537 -21.70 24.46 18.31
C GLU A 537 -21.97 23.79 19.66
N ARG A 538 -21.13 22.83 20.07
CA ARG A 538 -21.34 22.00 21.27
C ARG A 538 -20.19 22.05 22.26
N ASP A 539 -19.22 22.92 22.04
CA ASP A 539 -18.03 23.12 22.88
C ASP A 539 -17.29 21.81 23.21
N LEU A 540 -17.07 20.98 22.18
CA LEU A 540 -16.47 19.65 22.36
C LEU A 540 -14.97 19.77 22.68
N THR A 541 -14.49 19.01 23.68
CA THR A 541 -13.12 19.09 24.22
C THR A 541 -12.31 17.81 24.03
N SER A 542 -12.96 16.70 23.64
CA SER A 542 -12.30 15.43 23.42
C SER A 542 -12.75 14.71 22.15
N ALA A 543 -11.89 13.85 21.61
CA ALA A 543 -12.26 12.99 20.47
C ALA A 543 -13.39 12.01 20.82
N GLY A 544 -13.57 11.65 22.09
CA GLY A 544 -14.71 10.82 22.54
C GLY A 544 -16.04 11.53 22.33
N GLU A 545 -16.14 12.81 22.73
CA GLU A 545 -17.35 13.62 22.55
C GLU A 545 -17.66 13.90 21.07
N VAL A 546 -16.63 14.10 20.24
CA VAL A 546 -16.78 14.16 18.77
C VAL A 546 -17.29 12.82 18.23
N GLY A 547 -16.80 11.70 18.76
CA GLY A 547 -17.26 10.35 18.44
C GLY A 547 -18.73 10.11 18.80
N ASP A 548 -19.19 10.61 19.95
CA ASP A 548 -20.60 10.49 20.35
C ASP A 548 -21.53 11.30 19.43
N CYS A 549 -21.05 12.43 18.89
CA CYS A 549 -21.84 13.28 18.01
C CYS A 549 -21.84 12.81 16.54
N LEU A 550 -20.69 12.38 16.02
CA LEU A 550 -20.46 12.15 14.59
C LEU A 550 -19.99 10.73 14.26
N GLN A 551 -19.84 9.85 15.25
CA GLN A 551 -19.22 8.53 15.15
C GLN A 551 -17.72 8.55 14.78
N ALA A 552 -17.16 9.72 14.46
CA ALA A 552 -15.76 9.85 14.07
C ALA A 552 -14.83 9.44 15.22
N GLY A 553 -13.96 8.48 14.98
CA GLY A 553 -12.99 7.98 15.98
C GLY A 553 -13.43 6.74 16.76
N THR A 554 -14.67 6.25 16.59
CA THR A 554 -15.20 5.13 17.41
C THR A 554 -14.97 3.74 16.83
N ASN A 555 -14.70 3.61 15.52
CA ASN A 555 -14.51 2.31 14.87
C ASN A 555 -13.06 1.81 14.93
N CYS A 556 -12.16 2.42 14.14
CA CYS A 556 -10.74 2.03 14.11
C CYS A 556 -9.80 2.95 14.90
N GLY A 557 -10.32 4.05 15.48
CA GLY A 557 -9.54 5.03 16.27
C GLY A 557 -8.51 5.85 15.50
N SER A 558 -8.37 5.64 14.20
CA SER A 558 -7.24 6.13 13.43
C SER A 558 -7.27 7.62 13.07
N CYS A 559 -8.44 8.25 13.12
CA CYS A 559 -8.62 9.70 12.94
C CYS A 559 -8.57 10.47 14.26
N VAL A 560 -8.42 9.80 15.40
CA VAL A 560 -8.37 10.42 16.74
C VAL A 560 -7.26 11.47 16.87
N PRO A 561 -6.01 11.24 16.38
CA PRO A 561 -4.97 12.27 16.45
C PRO A 561 -5.33 13.55 15.70
N GLU A 562 -5.94 13.41 14.51
CA GLU A 562 -6.37 14.52 13.66
C GLU A 562 -7.55 15.28 14.30
N ILE A 563 -8.54 14.56 14.84
CA ILE A 563 -9.65 15.14 15.62
C ILE A 563 -9.10 15.95 16.80
N ASN A 564 -8.14 15.40 17.55
CA ASN A 564 -7.52 16.10 18.68
C ASN A 564 -6.76 17.37 18.22
N ALA A 565 -6.17 17.37 17.02
CA ALA A 565 -5.55 18.56 16.45
C ALA A 565 -6.58 19.63 16.08
N LEU A 566 -7.71 19.25 15.49
CA LEU A 566 -8.82 20.15 15.16
C LEU A 566 -9.42 20.79 16.43
N ILE A 567 -9.62 20.00 17.50
CA ILE A 567 -10.07 20.49 18.81
C ILE A 567 -9.09 21.55 19.33
N LYS A 568 -7.79 21.25 19.35
CA LYS A 568 -6.76 22.20 19.81
C LYS A 568 -6.74 23.48 18.97
N SER A 569 -6.93 23.37 17.66
CA SER A 569 -6.95 24.52 16.76
C SER A 569 -8.20 25.40 16.97
N ALA A 570 -9.37 24.78 17.12
CA ALA A 570 -10.63 25.48 17.35
C ALA A 570 -10.58 26.30 18.64
N HIS A 571 -10.11 25.70 19.75
CA HIS A 571 -10.00 26.37 21.05
C HIS A 571 -8.93 27.46 21.08
N ARG A 572 -7.78 27.27 20.43
CA ARG A 572 -6.76 28.34 20.28
C ARG A 572 -7.29 29.57 19.53
N ASN A 573 -8.16 29.34 18.54
CA ASN A 573 -8.77 30.45 17.79
C ASN A 573 -9.81 31.18 18.66
N SER A 574 -10.63 30.45 19.42
CA SER A 574 -11.56 31.06 20.39
C SER A 574 -10.84 31.90 21.45
N ASP A 575 -9.75 31.38 22.04
CA ASP A 575 -8.95 32.10 23.04
C ASP A 575 -8.32 33.39 22.47
N ASN A 576 -7.81 33.34 21.24
CA ASN A 576 -7.26 34.51 20.55
C ASN A 576 -8.33 35.54 20.18
N GLN A 577 -9.54 35.10 19.83
CA GLN A 577 -10.68 35.98 19.51
C GLN A 577 -11.20 36.68 20.77
N GLN A 578 -11.30 35.94 21.88
CA GLN A 578 -11.68 36.48 23.19
C GLN A 578 -10.61 37.44 23.75
N ALA A 579 -9.32 37.17 23.49
CA ALA A 579 -8.23 38.08 23.83
C ALA A 579 -8.24 39.37 22.98
N ALA A 580 -8.64 39.29 21.71
CA ALA A 580 -8.78 40.47 20.84
C ALA A 580 -10.00 41.33 21.21
N GLU A 581 -11.12 40.71 21.61
CA GLU A 581 -12.32 41.40 22.08
C GLU A 581 -12.17 42.04 23.46
N ASN A 582 -11.32 41.49 24.33
CA ASN A 582 -11.02 42.09 25.65
C ASN A 582 -10.00 43.25 25.58
N VAL A 583 -9.40 43.50 24.41
CA VAL A 583 -8.44 44.58 24.14
C VAL A 583 -9.07 45.72 23.32
N ALA A 584 -10.26 45.52 22.76
CA ALA A 584 -11.10 46.54 22.14
C ALA A 584 -12.10 47.12 23.14
#